data_AF-D5BHU4-F1
#
_entry.id   AF-D5BHU4-F1
#
_cell.length_a   1.000
_cell.length_b   1.000
_cell.length_c   1.000
_cell.angle_alpha   90.00
_cell.angle_beta   90.00
_cell.angle_gamma   90.00
#
_symmetry.space_group_name_H-M   'P 1'
#
loop_
_entity.id
_entity.type
_entity.pdbx_description
1 polymer ?
#
loop_
_entity_poly.entity_id
_entity_poly.type
_entity_poly.pdbx_seq_one_letter_code
_entity_poly.pdbx_strand_id
1 'polypeptide(L)'
;MLNWSVSNSMDSYWCKETLEEAIDIHGTPEIINTDQGSQFTSGIFTHSVLSRNIKLSMDGKGRAIDNVFIERLWRSVKYESIYLNPPESGADL
;
A
#
# COMPACT_ATOMS: atom_id res chain seq x y z
N MET A 1 -9.28 -5.47 4.31
CA MET A 1 -8.14 -5.55 3.36
C MET A 1 -8.74 -5.86 1.99
N LEU A 2 -8.39 -5.11 0.94
CA LEU A 2 -8.98 -5.28 -0.41
C LEU A 2 -8.16 -6.22 -1.29
N ASN A 3 -6.84 -6.03 -1.34
CA ASN A 3 -5.90 -6.95 -1.97
C ASN A 3 -4.55 -6.88 -1.24
N TRP A 4 -3.70 -7.89 -1.40
CA TRP A 4 -2.34 -7.90 -0.89
C TRP A 4 -1.45 -8.82 -1.74
N SER A 5 -0.15 -8.54 -1.70
CA SER A 5 0.89 -9.38 -2.31
C SER A 5 2.12 -9.29 -1.40
N VAL A 6 3.08 -10.22 -1.55
CA VAL A 6 4.37 -10.17 -0.86
C VAL A 6 5.52 -10.28 -1.88
N SER A 7 6.51 -9.41 -1.75
CA SER A 7 7.73 -9.40 -2.56
C SER A 7 8.96 -9.21 -1.69
N ASN A 8 10.09 -9.80 -2.11
CA ASN A 8 11.40 -9.60 -1.50
C ASN A 8 12.02 -8.22 -1.82
N SER A 9 11.41 -7.46 -2.73
CA SER A 9 11.86 -6.14 -3.13
C SER A 9 10.69 -5.19 -3.22
N MET A 10 10.88 -3.98 -2.67
CA MET A 10 9.86 -2.94 -2.69
C MET A 10 10.09 -2.04 -3.91
N ASP A 11 9.63 -2.50 -5.07
CA ASP A 11 9.72 -1.76 -6.34
C ASP A 11 8.36 -1.20 -6.80
N SER A 12 8.42 -0.15 -7.63
CA SER A 12 7.23 0.55 -8.10
C SER A 12 6.32 -0.26 -9.03
N TYR A 13 6.88 -1.22 -9.78
CA TYR A 13 6.11 -2.05 -10.70
C TYR A 13 5.20 -2.98 -9.90
N TRP A 14 5.77 -3.64 -8.90
CA TRP A 14 5.05 -4.54 -8.01
C TRP A 14 3.94 -3.82 -7.23
N CYS A 15 4.21 -2.62 -6.70
CA CYS A 15 3.17 -1.80 -6.05
C CYS A 15 2.03 -1.45 -7.02
N LYS A 16 2.35 -1.16 -8.28
CA LYS A 16 1.37 -0.88 -9.34
C LYS A 16 0.54 -2.11 -9.68
N GLU A 17 1.14 -3.29 -9.83
CA GLU A 17 0.41 -4.53 -10.13
C GLU A 17 -0.56 -4.91 -9.01
N THR A 18 -0.09 -4.85 -7.75
CA THR A 18 -0.95 -5.13 -6.58
C THR A 18 -2.17 -4.21 -6.52
N LEU A 19 -1.99 -2.93 -6.90
CA LEU A 19 -3.08 -1.97 -6.98
C LEU A 19 -4.03 -2.28 -8.15
N GLU A 20 -3.51 -2.61 -9.33
CA GLU A 20 -4.33 -2.93 -10.50
C GLU A 20 -5.21 -4.16 -10.26
N GLU A 21 -4.66 -5.21 -9.64
CA GLU A 21 -5.43 -6.37 -9.20
C GLU A 21 -6.58 -5.98 -8.25
N ALA A 22 -6.31 -5.08 -7.30
CA ALA A 22 -7.35 -4.60 -6.39
C ALA A 22 -8.47 -3.86 -7.15
N ILE A 23 -8.10 -3.04 -8.13
CA ILE A 23 -9.05 -2.30 -8.97
C ILE A 23 -9.85 -3.26 -9.86
N ASP A 24 -9.21 -4.31 -10.39
CA ASP A 24 -9.88 -5.27 -11.25
C ASP A 24 -10.90 -6.12 -10.47
N ILE A 25 -10.63 -6.42 -9.20
CA ILE A 25 -11.54 -7.19 -8.33
C ILE A 25 -12.66 -6.30 -7.77
N HIS A 26 -12.35 -5.09 -7.33
CA HIS A 26 -13.26 -4.27 -6.52
C HIS A 26 -13.79 -3.02 -7.23
N GLY A 27 -13.30 -2.72 -8.44
CA GLY A 27 -13.63 -1.54 -9.22
C GLY A 27 -12.71 -0.33 -8.96
N THR A 28 -12.82 0.67 -9.83
CA THR A 28 -12.00 1.89 -9.78
C THR A 28 -12.43 2.81 -8.64
N PRO A 29 -11.55 3.12 -7.66
CA PRO A 29 -11.86 4.05 -6.58
C PRO A 29 -11.85 5.51 -7.06
N GLU A 30 -12.52 6.40 -6.32
CA GLU A 30 -12.44 7.84 -6.59
C GLU A 30 -11.09 8.43 -6.14
N ILE A 31 -10.57 7.98 -4.99
CA ILE A 31 -9.36 8.52 -4.35
C ILE A 31 -8.46 7.36 -3.93
N ILE A 32 -7.16 7.52 -4.14
CA ILE A 32 -6.11 6.71 -3.52
C ILE A 32 -5.27 7.62 -2.64
N ASN A 33 -5.04 7.23 -1.39
CA ASN A 33 -4.12 7.89 -0.47
C ASN A 33 -2.84 7.08 -0.32
N THR A 34 -1.68 7.71 -0.46
CA THR A 34 -0.37 7.09 -0.20
C THR A 34 0.54 8.04 0.58
N ASP A 35 1.59 7.51 1.19
CA ASP A 35 2.71 8.36 1.61
C ASP A 35 3.51 8.85 0.38
N GLN A 36 4.60 9.59 0.64
CA GLN A 36 5.51 10.08 -0.41
C GLN A 36 6.76 9.20 -0.61
N GLY A 37 6.65 7.89 -0.38
CA GLY A 37 7.69 6.91 -0.68
C GLY A 37 8.11 6.94 -2.16
N SER A 38 9.33 6.48 -2.44
CA SER A 38 9.88 6.50 -3.81
C SER A 38 9.07 5.65 -4.79
N GLN A 39 8.44 4.58 -4.30
CA GLN A 39 7.58 3.70 -5.08
C GLN A 39 6.32 4.43 -5.56
N PHE A 40 5.65 5.14 -4.63
CA PHE A 40 4.38 5.83 -4.89
C PHE A 40 4.55 7.18 -5.58
N THR A 41 5.71 7.81 -5.44
CA THR A 41 6.09 9.03 -6.18
C THR A 41 6.69 8.74 -7.56
N SER A 42 6.93 7.47 -7.90
CA SER A 42 7.48 7.10 -9.20
C SER A 42 6.51 7.38 -10.35
N GLY A 43 7.06 7.64 -11.54
CA GLY A 43 6.26 7.83 -12.77
C GLY A 43 5.40 6.62 -13.11
N ILE A 44 5.89 5.40 -12.86
CA ILE A 44 5.17 4.15 -13.12
C ILE A 44 3.88 4.09 -12.30
N PHE A 45 3.98 4.30 -10.99
CA PHE A 45 2.83 4.24 -10.09
C PHE A 45 1.87 5.40 -10.33
N THR A 46 2.37 6.64 -10.33
CA THR A 46 1.52 7.83 -10.51
C THR A 46 0.78 7.83 -11.84
N HIS A 47 1.41 7.38 -12.94
CA HIS A 47 0.74 7.25 -14.24
C HIS A 47 -0.37 6.20 -14.23
N SER A 48 -0.16 5.05 -13.58
CA SER A 48 -1.19 4.00 -13.48
C SER A 48 -2.46 4.45 -12.75
N VAL A 49 -2.30 5.33 -11.75
CA VAL A 49 -3.42 5.90 -10.99
C VAL A 49 -4.12 7.01 -11.78
N LEU A 50 -3.36 8.00 -12.25
CA LEU A 50 -3.91 9.20 -12.88
C LEU A 50 -4.54 8.90 -14.25
N SER A 51 -4.02 7.92 -15.01
CA SER A 51 -4.61 7.49 -16.29
C SER A 51 -6.01 6.90 -16.15
N ARG A 52 -6.38 6.45 -14.95
CA ARG A 52 -7.72 5.92 -14.62
C ARG A 52 -8.66 6.98 -14.04
N ASN A 53 -8.27 8.27 -14.09
CA ASN A 53 -8.98 9.40 -13.48
C ASN A 53 -9.17 9.29 -11.96
N ILE A 54 -8.31 8.53 -11.29
CA ILE A 54 -8.30 8.40 -9.83
C ILE A 54 -7.58 9.62 -9.23
N LYS A 55 -8.15 10.24 -8.19
CA LYS A 55 -7.49 11.32 -7.46
C LYS A 55 -6.40 10.73 -6.56
N LEU A 56 -5.15 11.09 -6.81
CA LEU A 56 -4.03 10.69 -5.96
C LEU A 56 -3.82 11.74 -4.86
N SER A 57 -4.12 11.37 -3.63
CA SER A 57 -3.83 12.15 -2.43
C SER A 57 -2.56 11.61 -1.78
N MET A 58 -1.65 12.50 -1.39
CA MET A 58 -0.42 12.10 -0.72
C MET A 58 -0.25 12.86 0.59
N ASP A 59 0.29 12.18 1.58
CA ASP A 59 0.56 12.77 2.88
C ASP A 59 1.57 13.93 2.80
N GLY A 60 1.52 14.85 3.75
CA GLY A 60 2.46 15.96 3.82
C GLY A 60 3.89 15.49 4.14
N LYS A 61 4.89 16.07 3.46
CA LYS A 61 6.31 15.83 3.81
C LYS A 61 6.58 16.22 5.25
N GLY A 62 7.13 15.30 6.04
CA GLY A 62 7.43 15.51 7.46
C GLY A 62 6.20 15.58 8.38
N ARG A 63 5.01 15.21 7.89
CA ARG A 63 3.76 15.28 8.66
C ARG A 63 3.34 13.90 9.17
N ALA A 64 3.98 13.45 10.25
CA ALA A 64 3.72 12.13 10.86
C ALA A 64 2.24 11.91 11.26
N ILE A 65 1.49 12.99 11.52
CA ILE A 65 0.07 12.91 11.88
C ILE A 65 -0.78 12.32 10.75
N ASP A 66 -0.38 12.48 9.49
CA ASP A 66 -1.12 11.93 8.34
C ASP A 66 -1.07 10.40 8.33
N ASN A 67 0.04 9.82 8.82
CA ASN A 67 0.27 8.38 8.86
C ASN A 67 -0.04 7.71 10.21
N VAL A 68 -0.27 8.48 11.28
CA VAL A 68 -0.37 7.93 12.65
C VAL A 68 -1.44 6.84 12.79
N PHE A 69 -2.54 6.95 12.05
CA PHE A 69 -3.62 5.97 12.09
C PHE A 69 -3.18 4.64 11.46
N ILE A 70 -2.55 4.71 10.28
CA ILE A 70 -2.03 3.55 9.55
C ILE A 70 -0.88 2.89 10.32
N GLU A 71 0.04 3.67 10.89
CA GLU A 71 1.12 3.16 11.72
C GLU A 71 0.60 2.43 12.96
N ARG A 72 -0.44 2.97 13.60
CA ARG A 72 -1.07 2.33 14.77
C ARG A 72 -1.73 1.00 14.41
N LEU A 73 -2.41 0.93 13.26
CA LEU A 73 -2.98 -0.31 12.75
C LEU A 73 -1.89 -1.37 12.56
N TRP A 74 -0.82 -1.02 11.82
CA TRP A 74 0.28 -1.95 11.57
C TRP A 74 1.04 -2.35 12.82
N ARG A 75 1.12 -1.48 13.85
CA ARG A 75 1.69 -1.86 15.14
C ARG A 75 0.88 -2.98 15.80
N SER A 76 -0.46 -2.86 15.83
CA SER A 76 -1.33 -3.92 16.37
C SER A 76 -1.19 -5.22 15.57
N VAL A 77 -1.28 -5.16 14.24
CA VAL A 77 -1.13 -6.35 13.37
C VAL A 77 0.21 -7.04 13.57
N LYS A 78 1.33 -6.29 13.58
CA LYS A 78 2.66 -6.88 13.81
C LYS A 78 2.76 -7.55 15.17
N TYR A 79 2.24 -6.91 16.21
CA TYR A 79 2.37 -7.45 17.56
C TYR A 79 1.50 -8.69 17.76
N GLU A 80 0.22 -8.61 17.40
CA GLU A 80 -0.77 -9.63 17.67
C GLU A 80 -0.64 -10.84 16.73
N SER A 81 -0.32 -10.60 15.46
CA SER A 81 -0.35 -11.64 14.43
C SER A 81 1.03 -12.16 14.02
N ILE A 82 2.10 -11.38 14.17
CA ILE A 82 3.45 -11.78 13.68
C ILE A 82 4.40 -12.07 14.84
N TYR A 83 4.47 -11.20 15.85
CA TYR A 83 5.42 -11.38 16.95
C TYR A 83 4.98 -12.44 17.96
N LEU A 84 3.69 -12.48 18.29
CA LEU A 84 3.16 -13.51 19.17
C LEU A 84 2.96 -14.85 18.46
N ASN A 85 2.77 -14.83 17.14
CA ASN A 85 2.49 -16.02 16.32
C ASN A 85 3.34 -15.99 15.03
N PRO A 86 4.65 -16.23 15.13
CA PRO A 86 5.54 -16.10 13.97
C PRO A 86 5.17 -17.11 12.87
N PRO A 87 4.97 -16.65 11.63
CA PRO A 87 4.68 -17.54 10.50
C PRO A 87 5.90 -18.40 10.15
N GLU A 88 5.67 -19.63 9.69
CA GLU A 88 6.76 -20.53 9.25
C GLU A 88 7.30 -20.13 7.87
N SER A 89 6.44 -19.57 7.03
CA SER A 89 6.77 -19.12 5.68
C SER A 89 5.96 -17.89 5.27
N GLY A 90 6.32 -17.25 4.16
CA GLY A 90 5.54 -16.14 3.60
C GLY A 90 4.14 -16.53 3.13
N ALA A 91 3.84 -17.82 2.98
CA ALA A 91 2.50 -18.31 2.68
C ALA A 91 1.60 -18.36 3.92
N ASP A 92 2.19 -18.29 5.12
CA ASP A 92 1.48 -18.29 6.41
C ASP A 92 1.24 -16.86 6.93
N LEU A 93 1.59 -15.84 6.13
CA LEU A 93 1.30 -14.42 6.36
C LEU A 93 -0.15 -14.05 5.98
#